data_AF-A0A7W8UHI9-F1
#
_entry.id   AF-A0A7W8UHI9-F1
#
_cell.length_a   1.000
_cell.length_b   1.000
_cell.length_c   1.000
_cell.angle_alpha   90.00
_cell.angle_beta   90.00
_cell.angle_gamma   90.00
#
_symmetry.space_group_name_H-M   'P 1'
#
loop_
_entity.id
_entity.type
_entity.pdbx_description
1 polymer ?
#
loop_
_entity_poly.entity_id
_entity_poly.type
_entity_poly.pdbx_seq_one_letter_code
_entity_poly.pdbx_strand_id
1 'polypeptide(L)' 'MSRNPVRSKRPQATSPQPAAKGDPGDDAIIDQAHALYGSGAATAVAYCGLDAWFEGEEAEFRLFARLFRRLMN' A
#
# COMPACT_ATOMS: atom_id res chain seq x y z
N MET A 1 44.33 10.88 27.26
CA MET A 1 43.07 11.25 26.58
C MET A 1 42.96 10.43 25.30
N SER A 2 42.25 9.29 25.36
CA SER A 2 42.17 8.30 24.27
C SER A 2 41.10 8.69 23.25
N ARG A 3 41.44 8.67 21.96
CA ARG A 3 40.53 9.00 20.84
C ARG A 3 39.93 7.70 20.28
N ASN A 4 38.64 7.46 20.54
CA ASN A 4 37.86 6.43 19.84
C ASN A 4 37.34 6.99 18.51
N PRO A 5 37.53 6.31 17.37
CA PRO A 5 36.83 6.66 16.13
C PRO A 5 35.44 6.01 16.12
N VAL A 6 34.40 6.85 16.03
CA VAL A 6 33.02 6.40 15.81
C VAL A 6 32.94 5.78 14.40
N ARG A 7 32.85 4.45 14.35
CA ARG A 7 32.58 3.68 13.14
C ARG A 7 31.15 3.97 12.69
N SER A 8 31.01 4.92 11.76
CA SER A 8 29.73 5.25 11.13
C SER A 8 29.21 4.04 10.34
N LYS A 9 28.23 3.32 10.90
CA LYS A 9 27.55 2.23 10.20
C LYS A 9 26.57 2.87 9.20
N ARG A 10 26.97 2.92 7.94
CA ARG A 10 26.10 3.15 6.79
C ARG A 10 24.94 2.14 6.84
N PRO A 11 23.66 2.55 6.89
CA PRO A 11 22.57 1.61 6.65
C PRO A 11 22.74 1.08 5.23
N GLN A 12 22.98 -0.22 5.11
CA GLN A 12 22.96 -0.91 3.83
C GLN A 12 21.58 -0.72 3.22
N ALA A 13 21.58 -0.42 1.92
CA ALA A 13 20.41 -0.27 1.09
C ALA A 13 19.43 -1.42 1.36
N THR A 14 18.21 -1.04 1.73
CA THR A 14 17.05 -1.90 1.89
C THR A 14 16.97 -2.82 0.67
N SER A 15 16.99 -4.12 0.91
CA SER A 15 16.77 -5.17 -0.08
C SER A 15 15.58 -4.82 -0.99
N PRO A 16 15.54 -5.31 -2.25
CA PRO A 16 14.35 -5.16 -3.07
C PRO A 16 13.18 -5.77 -2.31
N GLN A 17 12.21 -4.93 -1.92
CA GLN A 17 10.94 -5.43 -1.40
C GLN A 17 10.39 -6.39 -2.45
N PRO A 18 10.02 -7.63 -2.08
CA PRO A 18 9.29 -8.50 -2.98
C PRO A 18 8.07 -7.69 -3.43
N ALA A 19 7.87 -7.54 -4.75
CA ALA A 19 6.63 -7.00 -5.28
C ALA A 19 5.50 -7.68 -4.51
N ALA A 20 4.75 -6.88 -3.77
CA ALA A 20 3.81 -7.33 -2.76
C ALA A 20 2.99 -8.48 -3.34
N LYS A 21 3.31 -9.71 -2.92
CA LYS A 21 2.42 -10.83 -3.12
C LYS A 21 1.16 -10.38 -2.38
N GLY A 22 0.11 -10.06 -3.14
CA GLY A 22 -1.12 -9.47 -2.60
C GLY A 22 -1.55 -10.27 -1.38
N ASP A 23 -1.96 -9.56 -0.32
CA ASP A 23 -2.63 -10.24 0.78
C ASP A 23 -3.82 -11.00 0.17
N PRO A 24 -4.04 -12.30 0.45
CA PRO A 24 -5.23 -13.00 -0.02
C PRO A 24 -6.54 -12.24 0.27
N GLY A 25 -6.56 -11.42 1.33
CA GLY A 25 -7.66 -10.50 1.61
C GLY A 25 -7.84 -9.42 0.54
N ASP A 26 -6.74 -8.88 -0.01
CA ASP A 26 -6.79 -7.88 -1.07
C ASP A 26 -7.37 -8.45 -2.38
N ASP A 27 -7.08 -9.72 -2.70
CA ASP A 27 -7.60 -10.39 -3.90
C ASP A 27 -9.13 -10.51 -3.84
N ALA A 28 -9.65 -10.96 -2.69
CA ALA A 28 -11.09 -11.08 -2.49
C ALA A 28 -11.81 -9.73 -2.59
N ILE A 29 -11.20 -8.65 -2.06
CA ILE A 29 -11.76 -7.30 -2.15
C ILE A 29 -11.74 -6.80 -3.61
N ILE A 30 -10.69 -7.07 -4.36
CA ILE A 30 -10.58 -6.72 -5.79
C ILE A 30 -11.63 -7.45 -6.61
N ASP A 31 -11.79 -8.75 -6.42
CA ASP A 31 -12.81 -9.56 -7.10
C ASP A 31 -14.22 -9.05 -6.80
N GLN A 32 -14.48 -8.71 -5.53
CA GLN A 32 -15.76 -8.13 -5.12
C GLN A 32 -15.98 -6.73 -5.74
N ALA A 33 -14.94 -5.89 -5.80
CA ALA A 33 -15.02 -4.58 -6.43
C ALA A 33 -15.34 -4.69 -7.93
N HIS A 34 -14.74 -5.65 -8.64
CA HIS A 34 -15.09 -5.94 -10.02
C HIS A 34 -16.51 -6.49 -10.16
N ALA A 35 -16.95 -7.37 -9.26
CA ALA A 35 -18.32 -7.91 -9.29
C ALA A 35 -19.38 -6.81 -9.09
N LEU A 36 -19.12 -5.82 -8.25
CA LEU A 36 -20.05 -4.73 -7.95
C LEU A 36 -20.01 -3.60 -8.98
N TYR A 37 -18.81 -3.19 -9.39
CA TYR A 37 -18.61 -1.95 -10.15
C TYR A 37 -18.08 -2.18 -11.57
N GLY A 38 -17.76 -3.42 -11.94
CA GLY A 38 -17.24 -3.77 -13.27
C GLY A 38 -15.98 -2.99 -13.63
N SER A 39 -16.02 -2.27 -14.74
CA SER A 39 -14.94 -1.39 -15.19
C SER A 39 -14.72 -0.18 -14.28
N GLY A 40 -15.70 0.17 -13.43
CA GLY A 40 -15.62 1.25 -12.46
C GLY A 40 -14.93 0.87 -11.14
N ALA A 41 -14.47 -0.37 -10.97
CA ALA A 41 -13.88 -0.86 -9.72
C ALA A 41 -12.72 0.01 -9.22
N ALA A 42 -11.79 0.39 -10.09
CA ALA A 42 -10.67 1.25 -9.73
C ALA A 42 -11.14 2.62 -9.21
N THR A 43 -12.13 3.22 -9.88
CA THR A 43 -12.73 4.50 -9.46
C THR A 43 -13.42 4.39 -8.12
N ALA A 44 -14.21 3.33 -7.88
CA ALA A 44 -14.88 3.10 -6.61
C ALA A 44 -13.88 2.98 -5.45
N VAL A 45 -12.83 2.15 -5.62
CA VAL A 45 -11.77 1.98 -4.63
C VAL A 45 -11.00 3.29 -4.38
N ALA A 46 -10.78 4.12 -5.40
CA ALA A 46 -10.16 5.43 -5.24
C ALA A 46 -11.02 6.37 -4.38
N TYR A 47 -12.34 6.38 -4.58
CA TYR A 47 -13.25 7.18 -3.75
C TYR A 47 -13.28 6.69 -2.30
N CYS A 48 -13.28 5.38 -2.05
CA CYS A 48 -13.15 4.84 -0.69
C CYS A 48 -11.84 5.27 -0.01
N GLY A 49 -10.72 5.25 -0.75
CA GLY A 49 -9.45 5.77 -0.25
C GLY A 49 -9.49 7.26 0.06
N LEU A 50 -10.13 8.06 -0.80
CA LEU A 50 -10.28 9.50 -0.58
C LEU A 50 -11.13 9.82 0.65
N ASP A 51 -12.21 9.06 0.86
CA ASP A 51 -13.08 9.19 2.04
C ASP A 51 -12.31 8.90 3.33
N ALA A 52 -11.62 7.74 3.39
CA ALA A 52 -10.75 7.38 4.50
C ALA A 52 -9.66 8.43 4.77
N TRP A 53 -9.13 9.06 3.72
CA TRP A 53 -8.17 10.15 3.89
C TRP A 53 -8.78 11.39 4.55
N PHE A 54 -9.99 11.79 4.16
CA PHE A 54 -10.68 12.91 4.78
C PHE A 54 -11.07 12.64 6.24
N GLU A 55 -11.40 11.40 6.57
CA GLU A 55 -11.71 10.96 7.95
C GLU A 55 -10.46 10.71 8.81
N GLY A 56 -9.26 10.77 8.22
CA GLY A 56 -8.00 10.52 8.94
C GLY A 56 -7.71 9.04 9.23
N GLU A 57 -8.43 8.13 8.58
CA GLU A 57 -8.31 6.68 8.73
C GLU A 57 -7.11 6.14 7.93
N GLU A 58 -5.90 6.36 8.46
CA GLU A 58 -4.66 6.09 7.75
C GLU A 58 -4.50 4.61 7.32
N ALA A 59 -4.98 3.68 8.15
CA ALA A 59 -4.91 2.25 7.85
C ALA A 59 -5.78 1.89 6.63
N GLU A 60 -7.00 2.41 6.57
CA GLU A 60 -7.93 2.19 5.46
C GLU A 60 -7.45 2.91 4.20
N PHE A 61 -6.99 4.15 4.31
CA PHE A 61 -6.37 4.86 3.19
C PHE A 61 -5.22 4.05 2.58
N ARG A 62 -4.31 3.52 3.42
CA ARG A 62 -3.19 2.70 2.94
C ARG A 62 -3.66 1.39 2.30
N LEU A 63 -4.76 0.78 2.79
CA LEU A 63 -5.37 -0.40 2.19
C LEU A 63 -5.92 -0.06 0.80
N PHE A 64 -6.81 0.92 0.69
CA PHE A 64 -7.42 1.31 -0.58
C PHE A 64 -6.38 1.80 -1.60
N ALA A 65 -5.32 2.49 -1.16
CA ALA A 65 -4.22 2.88 -2.04
C ALA A 65 -3.41 1.68 -2.56
N ARG A 66 -3.30 0.58 -1.82
CA ARG A 66 -2.71 -0.68 -2.33
C ARG A 66 -3.66 -1.34 -3.33
N LEU A 67 -4.93 -1.49 -3.00
CA LEU A 67 -5.95 -2.09 -3.88
C LEU A 67 -6.06 -1.34 -5.20
N PHE A 68 -6.13 -0.01 -5.15
CA PHE A 68 -6.18 0.85 -6.34
C PHE A 68 -4.98 0.63 -7.27
N ARG A 69 -3.76 0.59 -6.71
CA ARG A 69 -2.55 0.31 -7.50
C ARG A 69 -2.59 -1.07 -8.16
N ARG A 70 -3.24 -2.05 -7.53
CA ARG A 70 -3.39 -3.39 -8.10
C ARG A 70 -4.46 -3.43 -9.20
N LEU A 71 -5.55 -2.68 -9.05
CA LEU A 71 -6.60 -2.56 -10.07
C LEU A 71 -6.13 -1.83 -11.35
N MET A 72 -5.08 -1.01 -11.23
CA MET A 72 -4.55 -0.20 -12.33
C MET A 72 -3.43 -0.89 -13.14
N ASN A 73 -2.92 -2.04 -12.67
CA ASN A 73 -1.82 -2.80 -13.30
C ASN A 73 -2.34 -4.12 -13.87
#